data_AF-A0A4R5XJU6-F1
#
_entry.id   AF-A0A4R5XJU6-F1
#
_cell.length_a   1.000
_cell.length_b   1.000
_cell.length_c   1.000
_cell.angle_alpha   90.00
_cell.angle_beta   90.00
_cell.angle_gamma   90.00
#
_symmetry.space_group_name_H-M   'P 1'
#
loop_
_entity.id
_entity.type
_entity.pdbx_description
1 polymer ?
#
loop_
_entity_poly.entity_id
_entity_poly.type
_entity_poly.pdbx_seq_one_letter_code
_entity_poly.pdbx_strand_id
1 'polypeptide(L)'
;MKKKIFIVFLSIVILSVIVYGSINVRLSQVKSNVKEHNPEITKVESINNLGGWGEWFLDYSLVVVVDGERYRVWTNGNGELTDKLSLE
;
A
#
# COMPACT_ATOMS: atom_id res chain seq x y z
N MET A 1 21.53 -33.16 9.51
CA MET A 1 21.54 -31.72 9.88
C MET A 1 21.42 -30.80 8.67
N LYS A 2 22.27 -30.92 7.64
CA LYS A 2 22.23 -30.04 6.44
C LYS A 2 20.87 -29.96 5.73
N LYS A 3 20.18 -31.11 5.55
CA LYS A 3 18.81 -31.14 4.98
C LYS A 3 17.77 -30.39 5.81
N LYS A 4 17.85 -30.48 7.15
CA LYS A 4 16.94 -29.77 8.06
C LYS A 4 17.16 -28.26 8.00
N ILE A 5 18.42 -27.82 7.94
CA ILE A 5 18.79 -26.41 7.78
C ILE A 5 18.28 -25.86 6.45
N PHE A 6 18.42 -26.62 5.35
CA PHE A 6 17.91 -26.23 4.04
C PHE A 6 16.39 -26.07 4.03
N ILE A 7 15.65 -26.99 4.67
CA ILE A 7 14.18 -26.90 4.79
C ILE A 7 13.78 -25.64 5.58
N VAL A 8 14.46 -25.35 6.69
CA VAL A 8 14.19 -24.13 7.47
C VAL A 8 14.44 -22.88 6.64
N PHE A 9 15.58 -22.81 5.95
CA PHE A 9 15.88 -21.70 5.06
C PHE A 9 14.83 -21.52 3.96
N LEU A 10 14.43 -22.61 3.31
CA LEU A 10 13.41 -22.58 2.26
C LEU A 10 12.06 -22.09 2.80
N SER A 11 11.67 -22.52 4.00
CA SER A 11 10.43 -22.07 4.63
C SER A 11 10.42 -20.56 4.90
N ILE A 12 11.54 -19.99 5.34
CA ILE A 12 11.68 -18.53 5.55
C ILE A 12 11.51 -17.79 4.23
N VAL A 13 12.17 -18.25 3.16
CA VAL A 13 12.06 -17.63 1.83
C VAL A 13 10.62 -17.65 1.33
N ILE A 14 9.93 -18.80 1.44
CA ILE A 14 8.52 -18.92 1.05
C ILE A 14 7.65 -17.95 1.85
N LEU A 15 7.86 -17.87 3.16
CA LEU A 15 7.10 -16.97 4.03
C LEU A 15 7.31 -15.51 3.64
N SER A 16 8.55 -15.10 3.35
CA SER A 16 8.87 -13.74 2.89
C SER A 16 8.15 -13.39 1.58
N VAL A 17 8.10 -14.32 0.63
CA VAL A 17 7.38 -14.12 -0.65
C VAL A 17 5.88 -13.94 -0.41
N ILE A 18 5.27 -14.74 0.46
CA ILE A 18 3.84 -14.66 0.80
C ILE A 18 3.51 -13.30 1.45
N VAL A 19 4.34 -12.86 2.39
CA VAL A 19 4.16 -11.56 3.06
C VAL A 19 4.27 -10.42 2.06
N TYR A 20 5.33 -10.42 1.24
CA TYR A 20 5.51 -9.41 0.20
C TYR A 20 4.35 -9.37 -0.80
N GLY A 21 3.89 -10.54 -1.26
CA GLY A 21 2.74 -10.67 -2.15
C GLY A 21 1.46 -10.09 -1.54
N SER A 22 1.18 -10.43 -0.27
CA SER A 22 0.01 -9.95 0.47
C SER A 22 -0.01 -8.41 0.58
N ILE A 23 1.14 -7.80 0.87
CA ILE A 23 1.27 -6.33 0.95
C ILE A 23 0.97 -5.70 -0.42
N ASN A 24 1.53 -6.24 -1.50
CA ASN A 24 1.31 -5.69 -2.85
C ASN A 24 -0.15 -5.80 -3.30
N VAL A 25 -0.82 -6.93 -3.02
CA VAL A 25 -2.25 -7.10 -3.29
C VAL A 25 -3.05 -6.05 -2.54
N ARG A 26 -2.77 -5.84 -1.25
CA ARG A 26 -3.47 -4.85 -0.43
C ARG A 26 -3.27 -3.43 -0.94
N LEU A 27 -2.03 -3.04 -1.26
CA LEU A 27 -1.74 -1.71 -1.82
C LEU A 27 -2.44 -1.50 -3.17
N SER A 28 -2.51 -2.54 -4.01
CA SER A 28 -3.25 -2.49 -5.28
C SER A 28 -4.75 -2.27 -5.08
N GLN A 29 -5.36 -2.92 -4.07
CA GLN A 29 -6.76 -2.70 -3.73
C GLN A 29 -7.01 -1.26 -3.28
N VAL A 30 -6.15 -0.71 -2.41
CA VAL A 30 -6.28 0.68 -1.95
C VAL A 30 -6.20 1.66 -3.12
N LYS A 31 -5.25 1.47 -4.05
CA LYS A 31 -5.17 2.30 -5.26
C LYS A 31 -6.45 2.24 -6.10
N SER A 32 -7.04 1.05 -6.23
CA SER A 32 -8.30 0.87 -6.96
C SER A 32 -9.44 1.62 -6.27
N ASN A 33 -9.60 1.40 -4.96
CA ASN A 33 -10.66 2.03 -4.17
C ASN A 33 -10.58 3.55 -4.19
N VAL A 34 -9.38 4.12 -4.05
CA VAL A 34 -9.17 5.57 -4.11
C VAL A 34 -9.57 6.14 -5.48
N LYS A 35 -9.24 5.46 -6.58
CA LYS A 35 -9.65 5.90 -7.92
C LYS A 35 -11.15 5.77 -8.16
N GLU A 36 -11.76 4.71 -7.65
CA GLU A 36 -13.20 4.45 -7.81
C GLU A 36 -14.05 5.49 -7.07
N HIS A 37 -13.63 5.88 -5.86
CA HIS A 37 -14.39 6.83 -5.03
C HIS A 37 -14.07 8.30 -5.33
N ASN A 38 -12.93 8.60 -5.98
CA ASN A 38 -12.47 9.96 -6.26
C ASN A 38 -12.11 10.07 -7.77
N PRO A 39 -13.11 10.20 -8.66
CA PRO A 39 -12.90 10.17 -10.11
C PRO A 39 -12.05 11.34 -10.65
N GLU A 40 -11.87 12.41 -9.87
CA GLU A 40 -10.94 13.50 -10.16
C GLU A 40 -9.47 13.08 -10.11
N ILE A 41 -9.16 11.94 -9.47
CA ILE A 41 -7.82 11.39 -9.43
C ILE A 41 -7.51 10.68 -10.75
N THR A 42 -6.81 11.39 -11.63
CA THR A 42 -6.36 10.87 -12.93
C THR A 42 -5.26 9.81 -12.80
N LYS A 43 -4.39 9.94 -11.79
CA LYS A 43 -3.23 9.07 -11.59
C LYS A 43 -2.85 8.93 -10.13
N VAL A 44 -2.41 7.73 -9.74
CA VAL A 44 -1.73 7.47 -8.46
C VAL A 44 -0.26 7.21 -8.77
N GLU A 45 0.63 8.08 -8.30
CA GLU A 45 2.07 7.97 -8.54
C GLU A 45 2.75 7.04 -7.55
N SER A 46 2.40 7.16 -6.27
CA SER A 46 2.96 6.33 -5.20
C SER A 46 1.94 6.06 -4.10
N ILE A 47 2.18 4.99 -3.36
CA ILE A 47 1.43 4.63 -2.16
C ILE A 47 2.41 4.09 -1.14
N ASN A 48 2.25 4.51 0.11
CA ASN A 48 2.97 3.98 1.25
C ASN A 48 1.97 3.57 2.32
N ASN A 49 2.24 2.44 2.97
CA ASN A 49 1.58 2.10 4.22
C ASN A 49 2.22 2.93 5.35
N LEU A 50 1.41 3.57 6.17
CA LEU A 50 1.86 4.34 7.33
C LEU A 50 1.93 3.49 8.61
N GLY A 51 1.30 2.31 8.61
CA GLY A 51 1.32 1.39 9.74
C GLY A 51 2.69 0.73 9.94
N GLY A 52 3.12 0.68 11.20
CA GLY A 52 4.31 -0.03 11.65
C GLY A 52 4.12 -1.54 11.78
N TRP A 53 5.22 -2.26 12.04
CA TRP A 53 5.16 -3.69 12.39
C TRP A 53 4.32 -3.90 13.66
N GLY A 54 3.21 -4.62 13.54
CA GLY A 54 2.31 -4.93 14.66
C GLY A 54 1.14 -3.95 14.86
N GLU A 55 1.04 -2.90 14.03
CA GLU A 55 -0.11 -2.00 14.04
C GLU A 55 -1.26 -2.56 13.20
N TRP A 56 -2.46 -2.52 13.78
CA TRP A 56 -3.68 -2.99 13.13
C TRP A 56 -4.36 -1.91 12.29
N PHE A 57 -4.01 -0.64 12.53
CA PHE A 57 -4.53 0.50 11.77
C PHE A 57 -3.73 0.64 10.48
N LEU A 58 -4.40 0.35 9.37
CA LEU A 58 -3.82 0.40 8.03
C LEU A 58 -4.17 1.74 7.40
N ASP A 59 -3.50 2.80 7.84
CA ASP A 59 -3.56 4.07 7.15
C ASP A 59 -2.55 4.10 6.01
N TYR A 60 -2.96 4.67 4.89
CA TYR A 60 -2.16 4.78 3.68
C TYR A 60 -1.97 6.24 3.32
N SER A 61 -0.77 6.58 2.85
CA SER A 61 -0.52 7.84 2.15
C SER A 61 -0.32 7.56 0.68
N LEU A 62 -0.97 8.35 -0.17
CA LEU A 62 -0.84 8.27 -1.62
C LEU A 62 -0.37 9.62 -2.17
N VAL A 63 0.47 9.58 -3.20
CA VAL A 63 0.71 10.75 -4.05
C VAL A 63 -0.12 10.57 -5.32
N VAL A 64 -1.03 11.50 -5.56
CA VAL A 64 -2.03 11.44 -6.62
C VAL A 64 -1.97 12.69 -7.49
N VAL A 65 -2.44 12.57 -8.73
CA VAL A 65 -2.56 13.69 -9.66
C VAL A 65 -4.03 14.01 -9.88
N VAL A 66 -4.41 15.24 -9.58
CA VAL A 66 -5.76 15.80 -9.78
C VAL A 66 -5.59 17.04 -10.66
N ASP A 67 -6.25 17.05 -11.83
CA ASP A 67 -6.18 18.16 -12.79
C ASP A 67 -4.75 18.61 -13.17
N GLY A 68 -3.80 17.67 -13.17
CA GLY A 68 -2.39 17.93 -13.50
C GLY A 68 -1.52 18.34 -12.30
N GLU A 69 -2.12 18.62 -11.15
CA GLU A 69 -1.42 18.97 -9.91
C GLU A 69 -1.24 17.77 -8.99
N ARG A 70 -0.16 17.78 -8.20
CA ARG A 70 0.20 16.67 -7.32
C ARG A 70 -0.30 16.93 -5.91
N TYR A 71 -0.93 15.93 -5.32
CA TYR A 71 -1.42 15.98 -3.95
C TYR A 71 -0.93 14.77 -3.18
N ARG A 72 -0.62 14.97 -1.91
CA ARG A 72 -0.57 13.88 -0.93
C ARG A 72 -1.94 13.74 -0.31
N VAL A 73 -2.47 12.53 -0.33
CA VAL A 73 -3.75 12.21 0.30
C VAL A 73 -3.58 11.06 1.28
N TRP A 74 -4.45 11.01 2.28
CA TRP A 74 -4.47 9.96 3.29
C TRP A 74 -5.80 9.21 3.24
N THR A 75 -5.79 7.90 3.49
CA THR A 75 -6.98 7.04 3.50
C THR A 75 -6.78 5.85 4.43
N ASN A 76 -7.88 5.32 4.97
CA ASN A 76 -7.89 4.05 5.73
C ASN A 76 -7.94 2.81 4.81
N GLY A 77 -7.92 3.01 3.48
CA GLY A 77 -7.92 1.96 2.46
C GLY A 77 -9.29 1.59 1.88
N ASN A 78 -10.39 2.16 2.38
CA ASN A 78 -11.72 1.99 1.78
C ASN A 78 -11.96 2.87 0.55
N GLY A 79 -11.08 3.86 0.29
CA GLY A 79 -11.21 4.81 -0.81
C GLY A 79 -11.61 6.22 -0.38
N GLU A 80 -12.11 6.39 0.84
CA GLU A 80 -12.41 7.71 1.42
C GLU A 80 -11.11 8.41 1.82
N LEU A 81 -11.00 9.68 1.45
CA LEU A 81 -9.87 10.50 1.79
C LEU A 81 -10.10 11.16 3.16
N THR A 82 -9.16 10.97 4.08
CA THR A 82 -9.20 11.58 5.41
C THR A 82 -8.57 12.97 5.42
N ASP A 83 -7.57 13.18 4.55
CA ASP A 83 -6.86 14.45 4.42
C ASP A 83 -6.24 14.60 3.02
N LYS A 84 -5.95 15.84 2.62
CA LYS A 84 -5.36 16.22 1.33
C LYS A 84 -4.44 17.43 1.48
N LEU A 85 -3.21 17.29 1.02
CA LEU A 85 -2.17 18.33 1.01
C LEU A 85 -1.63 18.53 -0.39
N SER A 86 -1.57 19.77 -0.87
CA SER A 86 -0.93 20.10 -2.15
C SER A 86 0.59 19.91 -2.07
N LEU A 87 1.17 19.31 -3.10
CA LEU A 87 2.61 19.17 -3.28
C LEU A 87 3.01 20.06 -4.47
N GLU A 88 3.25 21.35 -4.20
CA GLU A 88 3.77 22.31 -5.19
C GLU A 88 5.01 21.78 -5.94
#